data_AF-A0A8X8X0Y1-F1
#
_entry.id   AF-A0A8X8X0Y1-F1
#
_cell.length_a   1.000
_cell.length_b   1.000
_cell.length_c   1.000
_cell.angle_alpha   90.00
_cell.angle_beta   90.00
_cell.angle_gamma   90.00
#
_symmetry.space_group_name_H-M   'P 1'
#
loop_
_entity.id
_entity.type
_entity.pdbx_description
1 polymer ?
#
loop_
_entity_poly.entity_id
_entity_poly.type
_entity_poly.pdbx_seq_one_letter_code
_entity_poly.pdbx_strand_id
1 'polypeptide(L)'
;MEIARDISRGILYLHQECETQIVHCDIKPRNILMDEKWCAKISDFGLAKLLKQDQTNTYSGIRGTKGYVAPEKCVDWSRSEDEAILEEWAYDCYSSRKIGSLVGDEMVEERKVERMVKIGIWCVQYDLSLRPTMKRVLLMLEGTVEIPIPPCPSSFLSSI
;
A
#
# COMPACT_ATOMS: atom_id res chain seq x y z
N MET A 1 -7.57 13.12 -3.17
CA MET A 1 -6.56 12.08 -2.94
C MET A 1 -5.53 12.53 -1.88
N GLU A 2 -5.85 13.51 -1.03
CA GLU A 2 -4.85 14.14 -0.15
C GLU A 2 -4.33 13.21 0.94
N ILE A 3 -5.20 12.42 1.58
CA ILE A 3 -4.80 11.43 2.59
C ILE A 3 -3.71 10.49 2.05
N ALA A 4 -3.87 9.97 0.83
CA ALA A 4 -2.89 9.08 0.21
C ALA A 4 -1.55 9.79 -0.05
N ARG A 5 -1.57 11.08 -0.43
CA ARG A 5 -0.36 11.89 -0.66
C ARG A 5 0.35 12.19 0.65
N ASP A 6 -0.38 12.54 1.69
CA ASP A 6 0.15 12.80 3.03
C ASP A 6 0.81 11.55 3.61
N ILE A 7 0.13 10.40 3.56
CA ILE A 7 0.70 9.12 3.99
C ILE A 7 1.95 8.79 3.15
N SER A 8 1.91 9.00 1.83
CA SER A 8 3.06 8.71 0.96
C SER A 8 4.26 9.59 1.27
N ARG A 9 4.06 10.88 1.57
CA ARG A 9 5.09 11.78 2.04
C ARG A 9 5.65 11.35 3.40
N GLY A 10 4.78 10.97 4.33
CA GLY A 10 5.20 10.46 5.64
C GLY A 10 6.08 9.22 5.54
N ILE A 11 5.69 8.23 4.74
CA ILE A 11 6.48 7.00 4.56
C ILE A 11 7.78 7.31 3.79
N LEU A 12 7.74 8.19 2.78
CA LEU A 12 8.95 8.64 2.08
C LEU A 12 9.96 9.26 3.05
N TYR A 13 9.50 10.14 3.93
CA TYR A 13 10.33 10.76 4.96
C TYR A 13 10.99 9.70 5.84
N LEU A 14 10.20 8.76 6.38
CA LEU A 14 10.70 7.67 7.22
C LEU A 14 11.74 6.79 6.51
N HIS A 15 11.52 6.51 5.21
CA HIS A 15 12.34 5.57 4.46
C HIS A 15 13.63 6.20 3.89
N GLN A 16 13.63 7.49 3.57
CA GLN A 16 14.70 8.10 2.76
C GLN A 16 15.22 9.44 3.29
N GLU A 17 14.48 10.14 4.16
CA GLU A 17 14.85 11.49 4.61
C GLU A 17 15.26 11.53 6.09
N CYS A 18 14.91 10.51 6.87
CA CYS A 18 15.46 10.31 8.21
C CYS A 18 16.95 9.93 8.17
N GLU A 19 17.74 10.44 9.12
CA GLU A 19 19.17 10.09 9.27
C GLU A 19 19.39 8.59 9.42
N THR A 20 18.54 7.93 10.21
CA THR A 20 18.43 6.48 10.27
C THR A 20 17.10 6.08 9.64
N GLN A 21 17.16 5.16 8.68
CA GLN A 21 15.95 4.67 7.99
C GLN A 21 15.00 4.01 8.98
N ILE A 22 13.72 4.41 8.96
CA ILE A 22 12.66 3.88 9.82
C ILE A 22 11.67 3.09 8.97
N VAL A 23 11.39 1.84 9.33
CA VAL A 23 10.29 1.06 8.75
C VAL A 23 9.18 0.94 9.78
N HIS A 24 7.97 1.43 9.45
CA HIS A 24 6.85 1.53 10.39
C HIS A 24 6.28 0.16 10.82
N CYS A 25 6.24 -0.79 9.89
CA CYS A 25 5.70 -2.16 10.05
C CYS A 25 4.20 -2.30 10.40
N ASP A 26 3.46 -1.22 10.66
CA ASP A 26 2.02 -1.30 10.99
C ASP A 26 1.20 -0.14 10.38
N ILE A 27 1.37 0.10 9.09
CA ILE A 27 0.56 1.09 8.35
C ILE A 27 -0.84 0.51 8.13
N LYS A 28 -1.85 1.17 8.68
CA LYS A 28 -3.27 0.81 8.58
C LYS A 28 -4.15 2.03 8.88
N PRO A 29 -5.44 2.06 8.47
CA PRO A 29 -6.31 3.22 8.69
C PRO A 29 -6.39 3.68 10.15
N ARG A 30 -6.39 2.75 11.11
CA ARG A 30 -6.42 3.06 12.55
C ARG A 30 -5.20 3.85 13.04
N ASN A 31 -4.07 3.72 12.35
CA ASN A 31 -2.81 4.40 12.70
C ASN A 31 -2.59 5.68 11.86
N ILE A 32 -3.59 6.09 11.08
CA ILE A 32 -3.60 7.37 10.38
C ILE A 32 -4.51 8.33 11.16
N LEU A 33 -3.92 9.35 11.76
CA LEU A 33 -4.63 10.40 12.47
C LEU A 33 -4.87 11.60 11.55
N MET A 34 -5.90 12.37 11.86
CA MET A 34 -6.18 13.65 11.19
C MET A 34 -5.93 14.78 12.18
N ASP A 35 -5.19 15.79 11.78
CA ASP A 35 -5.07 17.01 12.58
C ASP A 35 -6.21 18.00 12.31
N GLU A 36 -6.21 19.11 13.05
CA GLU A 36 -7.19 20.20 12.93
C GLU A 36 -7.25 20.87 11.55
N LYS A 37 -6.24 20.65 10.70
CA LYS A 37 -6.19 21.16 9.31
C LYS A 37 -6.59 20.10 8.29
N TRP A 38 -7.10 18.95 8.74
CA TRP A 38 -7.42 17.79 7.89
C TRP A 38 -6.19 17.24 7.15
N CYS A 39 -4.99 17.38 7.73
CA CYS A 39 -3.79 16.71 7.24
C CYS A 39 -3.65 15.33 7.88
N ALA A 40 -3.39 14.32 7.06
CA ALA A 40 -3.20 12.95 7.54
C ALA A 40 -1.79 12.77 8.13
N LYS A 41 -1.68 12.11 9.28
CA LYS A 41 -0.41 11.86 9.97
C LYS A 41 -0.29 10.40 10.38
N ILE A 42 0.91 9.84 10.18
CA ILE A 42 1.24 8.49 10.60
C ILE A 42 1.48 8.51 12.11
N SER A 43 0.91 7.54 12.81
CA SER A 43 1.02 7.35 14.25
C SER A 43 1.32 5.89 14.61
N ASP A 44 1.57 5.63 15.89
CA ASP A 44 1.84 4.29 16.43
C ASP A 44 3.09 3.60 15.89
N PHE A 45 4.24 4.12 16.31
CA PHE A 45 5.56 3.56 16.01
C PHE A 45 5.94 2.39 16.93
N GLY A 46 5.00 1.79 17.68
CA GLY A 46 5.27 0.72 18.64
C GLY A 46 5.91 -0.53 18.01
N LEU A 47 5.70 -0.73 16.71
CA LEU A 47 6.29 -1.83 15.94
C LEU A 47 7.41 -1.38 14.98
N ALA A 48 7.76 -0.10 14.97
CA ALA A 48 8.73 0.46 14.04
C ALA A 48 10.15 -0.06 14.27
N LYS A 49 10.96 -0.04 13.21
CA LYS A 49 12.34 -0.53 13.19
C LYS A 49 13.28 0.49 12.60
N LEU A 50 14.48 0.55 13.17
CA LEU A 50 15.60 1.30 12.64
C LEU A 50 16.47 0.36 11.80
N LEU A 51 16.69 0.70 10.54
CA LEU A 51 17.61 -0.02 9.66
C LEU A 51 18.93 0.76 9.64
N LYS A 52 20.02 0.05 9.92
CA LYS A 52 21.37 0.57 9.72
C LYS A 52 21.67 0.63 8.22
N GLN A 53 22.61 1.47 7.81
CA GLN A 53 22.95 1.70 6.38
C GLN A 53 23.34 0.42 5.61
N ASP A 54 23.78 -0.63 6.30
CA ASP A 54 24.17 -1.93 5.75
C ASP A 54 23.03 -2.96 5.68
N GLN A 55 21.84 -2.62 6.18
CA GLN A 55 20.69 -3.53 6.22
C GLN A 55 19.65 -3.16 5.17
N THR A 56 19.29 -4.14 4.33
CA THR A 56 18.19 -4.03 3.36
C THR A 56 16.87 -4.59 3.89
N ASN A 57 16.90 -5.29 5.04
CA ASN A 57 15.72 -5.93 5.61
C ASN A 57 15.81 -6.02 7.15
N THR A 58 14.65 -6.13 7.79
CA THR A 58 14.54 -6.41 9.21
C THR A 58 14.32 -7.91 9.40
N TYR A 59 15.38 -8.63 9.80
CA TYR A 59 15.32 -10.08 10.12
C TYR A 59 14.67 -10.32 11.49
N SER A 60 13.42 -9.88 11.66
CA SER A 60 12.60 -10.21 12.83
C SER A 60 11.33 -10.94 12.40
N GLY A 61 10.79 -11.80 13.27
CA GLY A 61 9.56 -12.56 13.03
C GLY A 61 8.34 -11.70 12.65
N ILE A 62 7.26 -12.37 12.27
CA ILE A 62 6.02 -11.75 11.78
C ILE A 62 5.48 -10.73 12.80
N ARG A 63 5.25 -9.50 12.35
CA ARG A 63 4.70 -8.39 13.15
C ARG A 63 3.82 -7.52 12.26
N GLY A 64 2.83 -6.89 12.87
CA GLY A 64 1.84 -6.05 12.20
C GLY A 64 0.43 -6.62 12.34
N THR A 65 -0.55 -5.86 11.88
CA THR A 65 -1.97 -6.20 12.03
C THR A 65 -2.45 -7.14 10.92
N LYS A 66 -3.16 -8.22 11.26
CA LYS A 66 -3.77 -9.14 10.29
C LYS A 66 -4.58 -8.38 9.23
N GLY A 67 -4.40 -8.73 7.96
CA GLY A 67 -5.01 -8.04 6.81
C GLY A 67 -4.20 -6.86 6.25
N TYR A 68 -3.18 -6.38 6.96
CA TYR A 68 -2.28 -5.30 6.50
C TYR A 68 -0.80 -5.73 6.43
N VAL A 69 -0.48 -6.92 6.93
CA VAL A 69 0.86 -7.50 6.82
C VAL A 69 1.12 -7.90 5.37
N ALA A 70 2.30 -7.55 4.87
CA ALA A 70 2.71 -7.88 3.51
C ALA A 70 2.77 -9.41 3.29
N PRO A 71 2.40 -9.92 2.11
CA PRO A 71 2.19 -11.34 1.89
C PRO A 71 3.45 -12.19 2.15
N GLU A 72 4.64 -11.69 1.84
CA GLU A 72 5.93 -12.35 2.08
C GLU A 72 6.28 -12.52 3.57
N LYS A 73 5.58 -11.82 4.47
CA LYS A 73 5.76 -11.93 5.92
C LYS A 73 4.73 -12.89 6.55
N CYS A 74 3.68 -13.29 5.85
CA CYS A 74 2.63 -14.17 6.36
C CYS A 74 2.84 -15.60 5.81
N VAL A 75 3.64 -16.41 6.50
CA VAL A 75 3.96 -17.78 6.05
C VAL A 75 2.89 -18.81 6.45
N ASP A 76 2.02 -18.50 7.42
CA ASP A 76 1.09 -19.51 7.97
C ASP A 76 -0.13 -18.89 8.66
N TRP A 77 -0.94 -18.12 7.92
CA TRP A 77 -2.29 -17.81 8.37
C TRP A 77 -3.26 -18.51 7.43
N SER A 78 -3.84 -19.61 7.90
CA SER A 78 -5.04 -20.21 7.31
C SER A 78 -6.10 -19.11 7.19
N ARG A 79 -6.29 -18.58 5.99
CA ARG A 79 -7.37 -17.65 5.68
C ARG A 79 -8.65 -18.47 5.56
N SER A 80 -9.75 -18.00 6.15
CA SER A 80 -11.06 -18.55 5.85
C SER A 80 -11.41 -18.24 4.40
N GLU A 81 -11.89 -19.23 3.67
CA GLU A 81 -12.27 -19.11 2.25
C GLU A 81 -13.37 -18.06 2.00
N ASP A 82 -14.11 -17.67 3.04
CA ASP A 82 -15.21 -16.70 3.00
C ASP A 82 -14.76 -15.22 3.04
N GLU A 83 -13.47 -14.92 3.26
CA GLU A 83 -12.98 -13.54 3.27
C GLU A 83 -12.65 -13.07 1.84
N ALA A 84 -13.59 -12.35 1.20
CA ALA A 84 -13.34 -11.67 -0.07
C ALA A 84 -12.06 -10.82 0.00
N ILE A 85 -11.13 -11.08 -0.90
CA ILE A 85 -9.84 -10.42 -0.93
C ILE A 85 -10.01 -9.04 -1.58
N LEU A 86 -9.88 -7.98 -0.78
CA LEU A 86 -10.07 -6.61 -1.25
C LEU A 86 -9.17 -6.28 -2.45
N GLU A 87 -7.92 -6.74 -2.46
CA GLU A 87 -7.01 -6.54 -3.59
C GLU A 87 -7.44 -7.26 -4.88
N GLU A 88 -8.01 -8.46 -4.77
CA GLU A 88 -8.48 -9.25 -5.91
C GLU A 88 -9.76 -8.64 -6.50
N TRP A 89 -10.72 -8.29 -5.65
CA TRP A 89 -11.93 -7.60 -6.09
C TRP A 89 -11.63 -6.25 -6.75
N ALA A 90 -10.69 -5.47 -6.18
CA ALA A 90 -10.25 -4.21 -6.80
C ALA A 90 -9.60 -4.43 -8.17
N TYR A 91 -8.81 -5.50 -8.33
CA TYR A 91 -8.21 -5.86 -9.61
C TYR A 91 -9.27 -6.28 -10.65
N ASP A 92 -10.26 -7.08 -10.26
CA ASP A 92 -11.35 -7.51 -11.15
C ASP A 92 -12.22 -6.35 -11.62
N CYS A 93 -12.55 -5.43 -10.71
CA CYS A 93 -13.22 -4.18 -11.04
C CYS A 93 -12.39 -3.36 -12.05
N TYR A 94 -11.07 -3.27 -11.86
CA TYR A 94 -10.17 -2.58 -12.77
C TYR A 94 -10.10 -3.26 -14.15
N SER A 95 -9.82 -4.56 -14.19
CA SER A 95 -9.62 -5.34 -15.42
C SER A 95 -10.90 -5.40 -16.26
N SER A 96 -12.06 -5.46 -15.61
CA SER A 96 -13.37 -5.47 -16.25
C SER A 96 -13.89 -4.07 -16.61
N ARG A 97 -13.14 -3.00 -16.35
CA ARG A 97 -13.58 -1.59 -16.52
C ARG A 97 -14.86 -1.26 -15.75
N LYS A 98 -15.03 -1.84 -14.56
CA LYS A 98 -16.17 -1.65 -13.64
C LYS A 98 -15.72 -0.93 -12.36
N ILE A 99 -14.84 0.05 -12.50
CA ILE A 99 -14.22 0.69 -11.34
C ILE A 99 -15.20 1.51 -10.49
N GLY A 100 -16.27 2.02 -11.09
CA GLY A 100 -17.35 2.70 -10.37
C GLY A 100 -17.98 1.84 -9.27
N SER A 101 -17.94 0.51 -9.40
CA SER A 101 -18.45 -0.41 -8.36
C SER A 101 -17.67 -0.34 -7.05
N LEU A 102 -16.45 0.21 -7.04
CA LEU A 102 -15.64 0.36 -5.83
C LEU A 102 -16.04 1.55 -4.97
N VAL A 103 -16.77 2.52 -5.53
CA VAL A 103 -17.16 3.77 -4.82
C VAL A 103 -18.67 3.85 -4.54
N GLY A 104 -19.44 2.85 -4.96
CA GLY A 104 -20.89 2.84 -4.75
C GLY A 104 -21.57 4.04 -5.40
N ASP A 105 -22.43 4.72 -4.64
CA ASP A 105 -23.17 5.91 -5.08
C ASP A 105 -22.40 7.23 -4.86
N GLU A 106 -21.15 7.18 -4.37
CA GLU A 106 -20.37 8.38 -4.14
C GLU A 106 -19.98 9.05 -5.47
N MET A 107 -20.22 10.35 -5.57
CA MET A 107 -19.79 11.15 -6.72
C MET A 107 -18.29 11.42 -6.66
N VAL A 108 -17.50 10.50 -7.22
CA VAL A 108 -16.04 10.60 -7.31
C VAL A 108 -15.61 10.63 -8.78
N GLU A 109 -14.63 11.47 -9.11
CA GLU A 109 -14.03 11.46 -10.44
C GLU A 109 -13.39 10.09 -10.74
N GLU A 110 -13.92 9.38 -11.73
CA GLU A 110 -13.47 8.02 -12.10
C GLU A 110 -11.96 7.94 -12.36
N ARG A 111 -11.37 8.97 -12.98
CA ARG A 111 -9.92 9.08 -13.21
C ARG A 111 -9.11 9.09 -11.92
N LYS A 112 -9.64 9.64 -10.81
CA LYS A 112 -8.98 9.62 -9.50
C LYS A 112 -9.07 8.22 -8.90
N VAL A 113 -10.21 7.56 -9.02
CA VAL A 113 -10.40 6.17 -8.58
C VAL A 113 -9.46 5.23 -9.33
N GLU A 114 -9.40 5.32 -10.66
CA GLU A 114 -8.51 4.50 -11.50
C GLU A 114 -7.05 4.69 -11.14
N ARG A 115 -6.64 5.94 -10.94
CA ARG A 115 -5.30 6.27 -10.47
C ARG A 115 -4.99 5.60 -9.13
N MET A 116 -5.89 5.72 -8.15
CA MET A 116 -5.71 5.11 -6.82
C MET A 116 -5.63 3.59 -6.91
N VAL A 117 -6.53 2.96 -7.67
CA VAL A 117 -6.58 1.49 -7.80
C VAL A 117 -5.32 0.96 -8.48
N LYS A 118 -4.86 1.57 -9.57
CA LYS A 118 -3.62 1.15 -10.24
C LYS A 118 -2.41 1.24 -9.30
N ILE A 119 -2.29 2.33 -8.54
CA ILE A 119 -1.21 2.50 -7.55
C ILE A 119 -1.31 1.45 -6.45
N GLY A 120 -2.52 1.20 -5.92
CA GLY A 120 -2.77 0.17 -4.93
C GLY A 120 -2.33 -1.22 -5.41
N ILE A 121 -2.74 -1.62 -6.63
CA ILE A 121 -2.36 -2.90 -7.23
C ILE A 121 -0.84 -3.04 -7.35
N TRP A 122 -0.12 -1.98 -7.76
CA TRP A 122 1.35 -2.00 -7.80
C TRP A 122 1.99 -2.18 -6.40
N CYS A 123 1.38 -1.61 -5.34
CA CYS A 123 1.92 -1.68 -3.99
C CYS A 123 1.73 -3.03 -3.31
N VAL A 124 0.70 -3.81 -3.69
CA VAL A 124 0.35 -5.08 -3.05
C VAL A 124 0.91 -6.32 -3.76
N GLN A 125 1.73 -6.14 -4.80
CA GLN A 125 2.33 -7.26 -5.55
C GLN A 125 3.11 -8.20 -4.64
N TYR A 126 3.04 -9.51 -4.90
CA TYR A 126 3.82 -10.49 -4.13
C TYR A 126 5.32 -10.32 -4.36
N ASP A 127 5.74 -10.13 -5.61
CA ASP A 127 7.14 -9.86 -5.97
C ASP A 127 7.56 -8.43 -5.52
N LEU A 128 8.54 -8.37 -4.61
CA LEU A 128 9.08 -7.13 -4.07
C LEU A 128 9.70 -6.23 -5.14
N SER A 129 10.25 -6.80 -6.22
CA SER A 129 10.91 -6.06 -7.28
C SER A 129 9.92 -5.25 -8.14
N LEU A 130 8.64 -5.65 -8.13
CA LEU A 130 7.57 -4.95 -8.82
C LEU A 130 7.00 -3.79 -8.00
N ARG A 131 7.20 -3.79 -6.67
CA ARG A 131 6.64 -2.75 -5.81
C ARG A 131 7.39 -1.42 -6.01
N PRO A 132 6.66 -0.31 -6.22
CA PRO A 132 7.30 0.99 -6.38
C PRO A 132 7.88 1.50 -5.05
N THR A 133 8.91 2.34 -5.12
CA THR A 133 9.36 3.13 -3.97
C THR A 133 8.30 4.17 -3.62
N MET A 134 8.25 4.63 -2.36
CA MET A 134 7.28 5.68 -1.97
C MET A 134 7.49 7.00 -2.71
N LYS A 135 8.72 7.30 -3.14
CA LYS A 135 9.00 8.43 -4.04
C LYS A 135 8.26 8.27 -5.37
N ARG A 136 8.29 7.07 -5.95
CA ARG A 136 7.57 6.77 -7.20
C ARG A 136 6.06 6.82 -7.00
N VAL A 137 5.54 6.27 -5.89
CA VAL A 137 4.12 6.36 -5.51
C VAL A 137 3.66 7.81 -5.40
N LEU A 138 4.44 8.66 -4.72
CA LEU A 138 4.11 10.08 -4.57
C LEU A 138 4.01 10.78 -5.93
N LEU A 139 4.99 10.57 -6.83
CA LEU A 139 4.93 11.12 -8.19
C LEU A 139 3.69 10.63 -8.96
N MET A 140 3.33 9.35 -8.83
CA MET A 140 2.12 8.78 -9.47
C MET A 140 0.83 9.42 -8.93
N LEU A 141 0.75 9.65 -7.61
CA LEU A 141 -0.39 10.31 -6.98
C LEU A 141 -0.52 11.78 -7.41
N GLU A 142 0.60 12.46 -7.60
CA GLU A 142 0.67 13.85 -8.06
C GLU A 142 0.37 14.00 -9.56
N GLY A 143 0.34 12.89 -10.30
CA GLY A 143 0.10 12.90 -11.74
C GLY A 143 1.28 13.46 -12.54
N THR A 144 2.47 13.55 -11.94
CA THR A 144 3.70 14.01 -12.62
C THR A 144 4.31 12.93 -13.51
N VAL A 145 3.85 11.69 -13.34
CA VAL A 145 4.31 10.52 -14.09
C VAL A 145 3.13 9.63 -14.45
N GLU A 146 3.23 8.97 -15.60
CA GLU A 146 2.25 7.97 -15.99
C GLU A 146 2.37 6.70 -15.14
N ILE A 147 1.23 6.04 -14.95
CA ILE A 147 1.12 4.79 -14.20
C ILE A 147 0.99 3.64 -15.21
N PRO A 148 1.97 2.72 -15.28
CA PRO A 148 1.88 1.57 -16.16
C PRO A 148 0.70 0.67 -15.77
N ILE A 149 0.24 -0.15 -16.71
CA ILE A 149 -0.80 -1.15 -16.45
C ILE A 149 -0.26 -2.14 -15.40
N PRO A 150 -0.94 -2.30 -14.26
CA PRO A 150 -0.45 -3.17 -13.20
C PRO A 150 -0.67 -4.66 -13.54
N PRO A 151 0.25 -5.55 -13.13
CA PRO A 151 0.06 -6.99 -13.25
C PRO A 151 -0.99 -7.52 -12.26
N CYS A 152 -1.54 -8.71 -12.54
CA CYS A 152 -2.44 -9.39 -11.64
C CYS A 152 -1.71 -9.77 -10.32
N PRO A 153 -2.20 -9.33 -9.14
CA PRO A 153 -1.56 -9.62 -7.85
C PRO A 153 -1.34 -11.11 -7.57
N SER A 154 -2.25 -11.97 -8.04
CA SER A 154 -2.22 -13.43 -7.82
C SER A 154 -1.49 -14.23 -8.90
N SER A 155 -0.90 -13.58 -9.91
CA SER A 155 -0.21 -14.25 -11.02
C SER A 155 0.87 -15.24 -10.58
N PHE A 156 1.55 -14.98 -9.45
CA PHE A 156 2.54 -15.89 -8.88
C PHE A 156 1.94 -17.20 -8.33
N LEU A 157 0.71 -17.19 -7.79
CA LEU A 157 0.03 -18.39 -7.29
C LEU A 157 -0.48 -19.29 -8.40
N SER A 158 -0.70 -18.74 -9.60
CA SER A 158 -1.15 -19.52 -10.77
C SER A 158 -0.02 -20.32 -11.45
N SER A 159 1.23 -20.11 -11.02
CA SER A 159 2.44 -20.68 -11.63
C SER A 159 3.16 -21.72 -10.74
N ILE A 160 2.56 -22.06 -9.59
CA ILE A 160 3.02 -23.10 -8.64
C ILE A 160 1.98 -24.21 -8.65
#